data_AF-A0AAV7SM77-F1
#
_entry.id   AF-A0AAV7SM77-F1
#
_cell.length_a   1.000
_cell.length_b   1.000
_cell.length_c   1.000
_cell.angle_alpha   90.00
_cell.angle_beta   90.00
_cell.angle_gamma   90.00
#
_symmetry.space_group_name_H-M   'P 1'
#
loop_
_entity.id
_entity.type
_entity.pdbx_description
1 polymer ?
#
loop_
_entity_poly.entity_id
_entity_poly.type
_entity_poly.pdbx_seq_one_letter_code
_entity_poly.pdbx_strand_id
1 'polypeptide(L)'
;MNKLAVPCSLSGKFKGSFAYVTIKDRLPQILTKVIDTLHRHKNTFFEKYGEEGIDAEKKAISFLSKLRNELQTDKPIIPLTDKLPDQELWNQYLEYQAALMNEEGPPSWFKSPWLYVECYLYRRIHEAVTLSPPINDFDVFLEAKHQSFFESQQAIIALCTYFLGIIKTIEDLTDDQLKDELFKLLQVSLWGNKCDLSISAGQENSQKSCVLGTLESFLPLILVNDMEYVWSVTSSCKNARRNEDSLTRVDIVLDNAGFELVTDLALADFLLSSKLATEVHFHVKSIPWEEDYIPLLLSELEIIFR
;
A
#
# COMPACT_ATOMS: atom_id res chain seq x y z
N MET A 1 7.78 37.64 9.67
CA MET A 1 7.01 36.48 9.17
C MET A 1 6.58 35.67 10.38
N ASN A 2 5.28 35.63 10.70
CA ASN A 2 4.77 34.69 11.70
C ASN A 2 4.98 33.29 11.14
N LYS A 3 5.86 32.48 11.77
CA LYS A 3 5.91 31.05 11.47
C LYS A 3 4.54 30.48 11.81
N LEU A 4 3.79 30.04 10.80
CA LEU A 4 2.57 29.27 11.00
C LEU A 4 2.94 28.08 11.89
N ALA A 5 2.29 27.96 13.05
CA ALA A 5 2.48 26.82 13.92
C ALA A 5 1.92 25.58 13.21
N VAL A 6 2.69 24.49 13.21
CA VAL A 6 2.23 23.21 12.67
C VAL A 6 1.09 22.71 13.56
N PRO A 7 -0.07 22.32 13.00
CA PRO A 7 -1.18 21.81 13.80
C PRO A 7 -0.81 20.49 14.47
N CYS A 8 -1.52 20.15 15.55
CA CYS A 8 -1.36 18.86 16.21
C CYS A 8 -1.68 17.70 15.25
N SER A 9 -0.94 16.60 15.37
CA SER A 9 -1.22 15.38 14.62
C SER A 9 -2.58 14.79 15.00
N LEU A 10 -3.23 14.13 14.04
CA LEU A 10 -4.36 13.24 14.31
C LEU A 10 -3.91 12.15 15.29
N SER A 11 -4.79 11.75 16.21
CA SER A 11 -4.46 10.85 17.32
C SER A 11 -5.73 10.23 17.90
N GLY A 12 -5.60 9.05 18.51
CA GLY A 12 -6.66 8.38 19.25
C GLY A 12 -7.14 9.17 20.49
N LYS A 13 -6.46 10.25 20.90
CA LYS A 13 -6.90 11.06 22.04
C LYS A 13 -8.23 11.77 21.75
N PHE A 14 -8.52 12.00 20.47
CA PHE A 14 -9.76 12.60 20.00
C PHE A 14 -10.81 11.53 19.71
N LYS A 15 -11.64 11.19 20.72
CA LYS A 15 -12.62 10.09 20.66
C LYS A 15 -13.63 10.15 19.51
N GLY A 16 -13.91 11.35 18.98
CA GLY A 16 -14.82 11.54 17.83
C GLY A 16 -14.13 11.45 16.47
N SER A 17 -12.82 11.23 16.42
CA SER A 17 -12.05 11.18 15.18
C SER A 17 -12.03 9.78 14.58
N PHE A 18 -11.82 9.71 13.26
CA PHE A 18 -11.58 8.44 12.57
C PHE A 18 -10.33 7.72 13.10
N ALA A 19 -9.29 8.46 13.50
CA ALA A 19 -8.08 7.89 14.12
C ALA A 19 -8.41 7.07 15.37
N TYR A 20 -9.31 7.56 16.23
CA TYR A 20 -9.75 6.81 17.41
C TYR A 20 -10.46 5.50 17.04
N VAL A 21 -11.36 5.54 16.06
CA VAL A 21 -12.07 4.35 15.56
C VAL A 21 -11.08 3.35 14.95
N THR A 22 -10.12 3.82 14.15
CA THR A 22 -9.07 2.96 13.57
C THR A 22 -8.27 2.27 14.66
N ILE A 23 -7.72 3.02 15.62
CA ILE A 23 -6.87 2.47 16.69
C ILE A 23 -7.68 1.52 17.59
N LYS A 24 -8.91 1.88 17.95
CA LYS A 24 -9.74 1.11 18.88
C LYS A 24 -10.30 -0.16 18.26
N ASP A 25 -10.80 -0.07 17.04
CA ASP A 25 -11.65 -1.12 16.46
C ASP A 25 -10.98 -1.82 15.27
N ARG A 26 -10.30 -1.08 14.38
CA ARG A 26 -9.69 -1.65 13.16
C ARG A 26 -8.35 -2.35 13.42
N LEU A 27 -7.41 -1.68 14.10
CA LEU A 27 -6.08 -2.26 14.36
C LEU A 27 -6.13 -3.60 15.13
N PRO A 28 -7.01 -3.79 16.15
CA PRO A 28 -7.16 -5.10 16.79
C PRO A 28 -7.76 -6.18 15.88
N GLN A 29 -8.63 -5.81 14.94
CA GLN A 29 -9.15 -6.74 13.94
C GLN A 29 -8.06 -7.20 12.98
N ILE A 30 -7.19 -6.28 12.54
CA ILE A 30 -6.03 -6.60 11.69
C ILE A 30 -5.12 -7.61 12.39
N LEU A 31 -4.72 -7.36 13.64
CA LEU A 31 -3.93 -8.32 14.43
C LEU A 31 -4.62 -9.68 14.58
N THR A 32 -5.94 -9.68 14.73
CA THR A 32 -6.70 -10.94 14.84
C THR A 32 -6.68 -11.72 13.53
N LYS A 33 -6.80 -11.06 12.38
CA LYS A 33 -6.64 -11.69 11.06
C LYS A 33 -5.23 -12.24 10.86
N VAL A 34 -4.19 -11.48 11.23
CA VAL A 34 -2.78 -11.94 11.16
C VAL A 34 -2.54 -13.19 12.00
N ILE A 35 -3.06 -13.21 13.24
CA ILE A 35 -2.99 -14.39 14.12
C ILE A 35 -3.70 -15.59 13.49
N ASP A 36 -4.89 -15.37 12.92
CA ASP A 36 -5.63 -16.43 12.22
C ASP A 36 -4.87 -16.96 11.01
N THR A 37 -4.24 -16.10 10.20
CA THR A 37 -3.39 -16.51 9.07
C THR A 37 -2.24 -17.41 9.51
N LEU A 38 -1.52 -17.04 10.56
CA LEU A 38 -0.45 -17.90 11.10
C LEU A 38 -0.99 -19.27 11.53
N HIS A 39 -2.12 -19.27 12.24
CA HIS A 39 -2.74 -20.51 12.72
C HIS A 39 -3.20 -21.42 11.57
N ARG A 40 -3.78 -20.86 10.50
CA ARG A 40 -4.20 -21.61 9.31
C ARG A 40 -3.01 -22.22 8.56
N HIS A 41 -1.84 -21.58 8.60
CA HIS A 41 -0.61 -22.07 7.98
C HIS A 41 0.18 -23.08 8.82
N LYS A 42 -0.30 -23.45 10.01
CA LYS A 42 0.36 -24.40 10.91
C LYS A 42 0.77 -25.71 10.21
N ASN A 43 -0.11 -26.29 9.40
CA ASN A 43 0.19 -27.53 8.68
C ASN A 43 1.32 -27.32 7.65
N THR A 44 1.30 -26.21 6.92
CA THR A 44 2.36 -25.84 5.97
C THR A 44 3.71 -25.64 6.69
N PHE A 45 3.70 -25.02 7.87
CA PHE A 45 4.92 -24.87 8.68
C PHE A 45 5.44 -26.22 9.18
N PHE A 46 4.56 -27.13 9.58
CA PHE A 46 4.95 -28.49 9.98
C PHE A 46 5.52 -29.28 8.80
N GLU A 47 4.89 -29.21 7.63
CA GLU A 47 5.38 -29.90 6.42
C GLU A 47 6.76 -29.39 5.98
N LYS A 48 7.00 -28.08 6.08
CA LYS A 48 8.27 -27.45 5.65
C LYS A 48 9.39 -27.54 6.69
N TYR A 49 9.07 -27.44 7.97
CA TYR A 49 10.05 -27.26 9.05
C TYR A 49 9.87 -28.23 10.24
N GLY A 50 8.92 -29.15 10.18
CA GLY A 50 8.63 -30.08 11.29
C GLY A 50 8.10 -29.37 12.54
N GLU A 51 8.38 -29.96 13.71
CA GLU A 51 7.96 -29.42 15.01
C GLU A 51 8.52 -28.01 15.29
N GLU A 52 9.71 -27.68 14.77
CA GLU A 52 10.30 -26.35 14.91
C GLU A 52 9.43 -25.27 14.23
N GLY A 53 8.78 -25.60 13.12
CA GLY A 53 7.82 -24.70 12.45
C GLY A 53 6.58 -24.44 13.31
N ILE A 54 6.05 -25.46 13.98
CA ILE A 54 4.91 -25.32 14.89
C ILE A 54 5.30 -24.47 16.11
N ASP A 55 6.48 -24.68 16.68
CA ASP A 55 6.92 -23.92 17.84
C ASP A 55 7.20 -22.45 17.49
N ALA A 56 7.72 -22.17 16.30
CA ALA A 56 7.88 -20.82 15.77
C ALA A 56 6.52 -20.12 15.53
N GLU A 57 5.53 -20.83 14.98
CA GLU A 57 4.16 -20.33 14.81
C GLU A 57 3.53 -19.94 16.16
N LYS A 58 3.57 -20.83 17.15
CA LYS A 58 3.10 -20.52 18.51
C LYS A 58 3.80 -19.30 19.12
N LYS A 59 5.12 -19.18 18.89
CA LYS A 59 5.91 -18.04 19.37
C LYS A 59 5.44 -16.73 18.75
N ALA A 60 5.26 -16.70 17.42
CA ALA A 60 4.76 -15.52 16.71
C ALA A 60 3.35 -15.14 17.17
N ILE A 61 2.44 -16.12 17.31
CA ILE A 61 1.06 -15.89 17.80
C ILE A 61 1.06 -15.34 19.23
N SER A 62 1.91 -15.86 20.11
CA SER A 62 2.06 -15.37 21.49
C SER A 62 2.49 -13.89 21.51
N PHE A 63 3.48 -13.54 20.68
CA PHE A 63 3.95 -12.16 20.54
C PHE A 63 2.83 -11.24 20.02
N LEU A 64 2.12 -11.63 18.97
CA LEU A 64 1.03 -10.83 18.39
C LEU A 64 -0.17 -10.71 19.33
N SER A 65 -0.46 -11.74 20.11
CA SER A 65 -1.50 -11.71 21.14
C SER A 65 -1.15 -10.71 22.25
N LYS A 66 0.14 -10.67 22.65
CA LYS A 66 0.66 -9.66 23.58
C LYS A 66 0.54 -8.25 22.97
N LEU A 67 0.94 -8.06 21.72
CA LEU A 67 0.83 -6.79 20.99
C LEU A 67 -0.63 -6.30 20.93
N ARG A 68 -1.59 -7.21 20.65
CA ARG A 68 -3.02 -6.87 20.63
C ARG A 68 -3.49 -6.39 22.00
N ASN A 69 -3.07 -7.07 23.07
CA ASN A 69 -3.41 -6.65 24.43
C ASN A 69 -2.75 -5.30 24.81
N GLU A 70 -1.50 -5.06 24.40
CA GLU A 70 -0.81 -3.78 24.57
C GLU A 70 -1.61 -2.64 23.94
N LEU A 71 -2.04 -2.83 22.68
CA LEU A 71 -2.90 -1.90 21.95
C LEU A 71 -4.24 -1.65 22.65
N GLN A 72 -4.98 -2.72 22.96
CA GLN A 72 -6.33 -2.61 23.53
C GLN A 72 -6.35 -2.00 24.95
N THR A 73 -5.26 -2.12 25.69
CA THR A 73 -5.13 -1.60 27.06
C THR A 73 -4.28 -0.34 27.14
N ASP A 74 -4.03 0.32 26.00
CA ASP A 74 -3.26 1.56 25.87
C ASP A 74 -1.92 1.53 26.62
N LYS A 75 -1.19 0.41 26.51
CA LYS A 75 0.14 0.30 27.11
C LYS A 75 1.11 1.28 26.46
N PRO A 76 2.17 1.70 27.17
CA PRO A 76 3.25 2.46 26.56
C PRO A 76 3.85 1.72 25.35
N ILE A 77 4.21 2.47 24.32
CA ILE A 77 4.98 1.98 23.18
C ILE A 77 6.39 1.62 23.67
N ILE A 78 6.89 0.47 23.23
CA ILE A 78 8.19 -0.08 23.68
C ILE A 78 9.22 -0.12 22.53
N PRO A 79 10.53 -0.06 22.82
CA PRO A 79 11.56 -0.19 21.81
C PRO A 79 11.50 -1.53 21.06
N LEU A 80 11.88 -1.51 19.78
CA LEU A 80 12.10 -2.70 18.95
C LEU A 80 13.42 -3.39 19.31
N THR A 81 13.51 -4.69 18.99
CA THR A 81 14.54 -5.63 19.46
C THR A 81 15.11 -6.57 18.38
N ASP A 82 14.53 -6.63 17.18
CA ASP A 82 14.85 -7.60 16.12
C ASP A 82 16.18 -7.43 15.35
N LYS A 83 17.06 -6.47 15.70
CA LYS A 83 18.35 -6.26 15.04
C LYS A 83 18.28 -6.06 13.53
N LEU A 84 17.12 -5.71 12.97
CA LEU A 84 17.00 -5.31 11.57
C LEU A 84 17.66 -3.94 11.35
N PRO A 85 18.06 -3.61 10.11
CA PRO A 85 18.81 -2.38 9.81
C PRO A 85 18.12 -1.07 10.24
N ASP A 86 16.79 -1.06 10.31
CA ASP A 86 15.99 0.11 10.67
C ASP A 86 15.70 0.22 12.19
N GLN A 87 16.04 -0.79 12.99
CA GLN A 87 15.67 -0.87 14.41
C GLN A 87 16.15 0.35 15.20
N GLU A 88 17.38 0.79 14.98
CA GLU A 88 17.96 1.93 15.69
C GLU A 88 17.21 3.23 15.37
N LEU A 89 16.87 3.45 14.09
CA LEU A 89 16.12 4.64 13.65
C LEU A 89 14.72 4.67 14.27
N TRP A 90 14.03 3.52 14.35
CA TRP A 90 12.74 3.40 15.02
C TRP A 90 12.80 3.74 16.52
N ASN A 91 13.84 3.26 17.20
CA ASN A 91 14.05 3.51 18.62
C ASN A 91 14.41 4.98 18.89
N GLN A 92 15.25 5.59 18.05
CA GLN A 92 15.52 7.03 18.10
C GLN A 92 14.25 7.85 17.86
N TYR A 93 13.37 7.42 16.95
CA TYR A 93 12.10 8.11 16.71
C TYR A 93 11.13 7.98 17.90
N LEU A 94 11.11 6.84 18.59
CA LEU A 94 10.37 6.68 19.85
C LEU A 94 10.87 7.63 20.94
N GLU A 95 12.19 7.77 21.10
CA GLU A 95 12.80 8.72 22.03
C GLU A 95 12.41 10.16 21.69
N TYR A 96 12.43 10.52 20.40
CA TYR A 96 11.96 11.80 19.91
C TYR A 96 10.48 12.04 20.25
N GLN A 97 9.59 11.07 20.01
CA GLN A 97 8.18 11.17 20.37
C GLN A 97 7.99 11.33 21.88
N ALA A 98 8.75 10.60 22.70
CA ALA A 98 8.71 10.76 24.15
C ALA A 98 9.13 12.17 24.59
N ALA A 99 10.17 12.74 23.97
CA ALA A 99 10.62 14.11 24.25
C ALA A 99 9.58 15.18 23.86
N LEU A 100 8.79 14.95 22.80
CA LEU A 100 7.68 15.84 22.43
C LEU A 100 6.53 15.78 23.43
N MET A 101 6.36 14.64 24.11
CA MET A 101 5.24 14.36 25.01
C MET A 101 5.55 14.61 26.49
N ASN A 102 6.68 15.24 26.84
CA ASN A 102 7.22 15.37 28.21
C ASN A 102 6.20 15.56 29.37
N GLU A 103 5.07 16.23 29.14
CA GLU A 103 4.01 16.46 30.15
C GLU A 103 2.79 15.52 30.05
N GLU A 104 2.58 14.80 28.95
CA GLU A 104 1.44 13.91 28.68
C GLU A 104 1.70 12.43 29.08
N GLY A 105 2.91 12.12 29.55
CA GLY A 105 3.38 10.78 29.89
C GLY A 105 4.08 10.08 28.72
N PRO A 106 4.44 8.79 28.87
CA PRO A 106 5.11 8.06 27.80
C PRO A 106 4.20 7.92 26.56
N PRO A 107 4.78 7.84 25.34
CA PRO A 107 4.04 7.52 24.12
C PRO A 107 3.21 6.25 24.29
N SER A 108 1.94 6.30 23.91
CA SER A 108 1.00 5.17 23.98
C SER A 108 0.10 5.12 22.75
N TRP A 109 -0.59 4.01 22.54
CA TRP A 109 -1.41 3.75 21.35
C TRP A 109 -2.46 4.82 21.08
N PHE A 110 -3.14 5.31 22.12
CA PHE A 110 -4.19 6.31 21.94
C PHE A 110 -3.68 7.74 21.98
N LYS A 111 -2.50 8.00 22.57
CA LYS A 111 -2.00 9.39 22.74
C LYS A 111 -1.11 9.84 21.58
N SER A 112 -0.27 8.94 21.09
CA SER A 112 0.72 9.24 20.05
C SER A 112 0.07 9.62 18.71
N PRO A 113 0.82 10.25 17.78
CA PRO A 113 0.34 10.51 16.43
C PRO A 113 -0.16 9.23 15.75
N TRP A 114 -1.35 9.28 15.15
CA TRP A 114 -1.99 8.13 14.51
C TRP A 114 -1.07 7.47 13.47
N LEU A 115 -0.46 8.28 12.59
CA LEU A 115 0.52 7.82 11.61
C LEU A 115 1.62 6.97 12.26
N TYR A 116 2.21 7.44 13.37
CA TYR A 116 3.26 6.71 14.06
C TYR A 116 2.75 5.39 14.66
N VAL A 117 1.56 5.41 15.26
CA VAL A 117 0.96 4.24 15.90
C VAL A 117 0.65 3.13 14.88
N GLU A 118 0.08 3.51 13.74
CA GLU A 118 -0.23 2.59 12.65
C GLU A 118 1.06 2.03 12.05
N CYS A 119 2.04 2.89 11.77
CA CYS A 119 3.34 2.46 11.28
C CYS A 119 4.04 1.49 12.27
N TYR A 120 4.01 1.81 13.56
CA TYR A 120 4.61 0.98 14.60
C TYR A 120 3.93 -0.39 14.73
N LEU A 121 2.62 -0.48 14.50
CA LEU A 121 1.89 -1.74 14.50
C LEU A 121 2.46 -2.72 13.47
N TYR A 122 2.58 -2.31 12.20
CA TYR A 122 3.11 -3.16 11.13
C TYR A 122 4.57 -3.53 11.38
N ARG A 123 5.37 -2.58 11.89
CA ARG A 123 6.75 -2.87 12.25
C ARG A 123 6.87 -3.89 13.39
N ARG A 124 5.97 -3.87 14.38
CA ARG A 124 5.87 -4.88 15.46
C ARG A 124 5.33 -6.23 14.98
N ILE A 125 4.44 -6.24 13.97
CA ILE A 125 4.02 -7.48 13.31
C ILE A 125 5.21 -8.13 12.61
N HIS A 126 5.98 -7.34 11.85
CA HIS A 126 7.20 -7.84 11.20
C HIS A 126 8.22 -8.35 12.22
N GLU A 127 8.47 -7.59 13.30
CA GLU A 127 9.33 -8.02 14.42
C GLU A 127 8.91 -9.39 14.97
N ALA A 128 7.60 -9.62 15.18
CA ALA A 128 7.09 -10.88 15.72
C ALA A 128 7.46 -12.09 14.86
N VAL A 129 7.39 -11.92 13.54
CA VAL A 129 7.75 -12.95 12.56
C VAL A 129 9.26 -13.11 12.49
N THR A 130 10.02 -12.00 12.37
CA THR A 130 11.49 -12.01 12.33
C THR A 130 12.10 -12.71 13.54
N LEU A 131 11.54 -12.49 14.74
CA LEU A 131 11.98 -13.12 15.98
C LEU A 131 11.56 -14.59 16.11
N SER A 132 10.86 -15.17 15.14
CA SER A 132 10.32 -16.52 15.16
C SER A 132 10.88 -17.39 14.01
N PRO A 133 12.20 -17.66 13.98
CA PRO A 133 12.74 -18.64 13.02
C PRO A 133 12.17 -20.05 13.32
N PRO A 134 11.93 -20.89 12.30
CA PRO A 134 12.35 -20.74 10.90
C PRO A 134 11.32 -20.07 9.96
N ILE A 135 10.29 -19.40 10.49
CA ILE A 135 9.25 -18.71 9.69
C ILE A 135 9.51 -17.22 9.52
N ASN A 136 10.75 -16.78 9.73
CA ASN A 136 11.15 -15.37 9.80
C ASN A 136 11.09 -14.61 8.45
N ASP A 137 10.78 -15.30 7.36
CA ASP A 137 10.53 -14.78 6.01
C ASP A 137 9.05 -14.81 5.61
N PHE A 138 8.15 -15.24 6.50
CA PHE A 138 6.73 -15.38 6.20
C PHE A 138 6.02 -14.01 6.09
N ASP A 139 5.41 -13.74 4.94
CA ASP A 139 4.53 -12.57 4.76
C ASP A 139 3.09 -12.93 5.17
N VAL A 140 2.67 -12.39 6.31
CA VAL A 140 1.34 -12.62 6.90
C VAL A 140 0.18 -12.00 6.10
N PHE A 141 0.48 -11.14 5.13
CA PHE A 141 -0.52 -10.49 4.26
C PHE A 141 -0.54 -11.09 2.85
N LEU A 142 0.40 -11.97 2.52
CA LEU A 142 0.57 -12.51 1.16
C LEU A 142 -0.68 -13.22 0.64
N GLU A 143 -1.29 -14.06 1.46
CA GLU A 143 -2.52 -14.79 1.08
C GLU A 143 -3.66 -13.82 0.73
N ALA A 144 -3.84 -12.75 1.51
CA ALA A 144 -4.88 -11.76 1.26
C ALA A 144 -4.61 -10.97 -0.03
N LYS A 145 -3.35 -10.60 -0.28
CA LYS A 145 -2.93 -9.92 -1.52
C LYS A 145 -3.18 -10.78 -2.75
N HIS A 146 -2.78 -12.05 -2.70
CA HIS A 146 -3.06 -13.03 -3.76
C HIS A 146 -4.56 -13.19 -4.00
N GLN A 147 -5.35 -13.33 -2.93
CA GLN A 147 -6.79 -13.47 -3.05
C GLN A 147 -7.42 -12.25 -3.73
N SER A 148 -7.05 -11.03 -3.33
CA SER A 148 -7.52 -9.79 -3.96
C SER A 148 -7.17 -9.74 -5.45
N PHE A 149 -5.95 -10.12 -5.82
CA PHE A 149 -5.53 -10.21 -7.22
C PHE A 149 -6.39 -11.20 -8.03
N PHE A 150 -6.63 -12.40 -7.48
CA PHE A 150 -7.46 -13.41 -8.15
C PHE A 150 -8.92 -12.97 -8.31
N GLU A 151 -9.48 -12.30 -7.31
CA GLU A 151 -10.85 -11.78 -7.38
C GLU A 151 -11.00 -10.65 -8.43
N SER A 152 -9.94 -9.88 -8.65
CA SER A 152 -9.90 -8.78 -9.62
C SER A 152 -9.57 -9.19 -11.07
N GLN A 153 -9.42 -10.48 -11.39
CA GLN A 153 -9.01 -10.97 -12.72
C GLN A 153 -9.84 -10.43 -13.89
N GLN A 154 -11.17 -10.33 -13.74
CA GLN A 154 -12.02 -9.82 -14.83
C GLN A 154 -11.76 -8.34 -15.12
N ALA A 155 -11.54 -7.55 -14.07
CA ALA A 155 -11.19 -6.14 -14.20
C ALA A 155 -9.80 -5.98 -14.82
N ILE A 156 -8.83 -6.81 -14.40
CA ILE A 156 -7.47 -6.87 -14.98
C ILE A 156 -7.56 -7.15 -16.48
N ILE A 157 -8.25 -8.22 -16.90
CA ILE A 157 -8.39 -8.58 -18.32
C ILE A 157 -9.01 -7.42 -19.12
N ALA A 158 -10.05 -6.79 -18.59
CA ALA A 158 -10.71 -5.67 -19.27
C ALA A 158 -9.79 -4.45 -19.42
N LEU A 159 -9.03 -4.10 -18.38
CA LEU A 159 -8.05 -3.02 -18.42
C LEU A 159 -6.93 -3.32 -19.41
N CYS A 160 -6.31 -4.50 -19.33
CA CYS A 160 -5.26 -4.93 -20.25
C CYS A 160 -5.75 -4.95 -21.70
N THR A 161 -6.97 -5.44 -21.96
CA THR A 161 -7.56 -5.46 -23.31
C THR A 161 -7.75 -4.05 -23.87
N TYR A 162 -8.28 -3.14 -23.06
CA TYR A 162 -8.42 -1.73 -23.44
C TYR A 162 -7.07 -1.09 -23.73
N PHE A 163 -6.11 -1.28 -22.83
CA PHE A 163 -4.78 -0.70 -22.92
C PHE A 163 -3.99 -1.20 -24.15
N LEU A 164 -4.06 -2.50 -24.44
CA LEU A 164 -3.50 -3.07 -25.67
C LEU A 164 -4.12 -2.47 -26.94
N GLY A 165 -5.39 -2.06 -26.89
CA GLY A 165 -6.04 -1.32 -27.96
C GLY A 165 -5.39 0.04 -28.19
N ILE A 166 -5.12 0.78 -27.11
CA ILE A 166 -4.49 2.11 -27.16
C ILE A 166 -3.06 2.02 -27.69
N ILE A 167 -2.23 1.13 -27.12
CA ILE A 167 -0.81 1.02 -27.52
C ILE A 167 -0.67 0.75 -29.02
N LYS A 168 -1.54 -0.09 -29.60
CA LYS A 168 -1.49 -0.43 -31.04
C LYS A 168 -1.64 0.76 -31.97
N THR A 169 -2.32 1.82 -31.54
CA THR A 169 -2.57 3.02 -32.35
C THR A 169 -1.92 4.26 -31.73
N ILE A 170 -1.04 4.10 -30.75
CA ILE A 170 -0.54 5.22 -29.93
C ILE A 170 0.28 6.23 -30.75
N GLU A 171 0.94 5.77 -31.80
CA GLU A 171 1.70 6.62 -32.73
C GLU A 171 0.80 7.47 -33.63
N ASP A 172 -0.46 7.06 -33.82
CA ASP A 172 -1.45 7.76 -34.65
C ASP A 172 -2.30 8.76 -33.84
N LEU A 173 -2.17 8.78 -32.51
CA LEU A 173 -2.94 9.66 -31.65
C LEU A 173 -2.44 11.10 -31.70
N THR A 174 -3.38 12.04 -31.76
CA THR A 174 -3.07 13.47 -31.57
C THR A 174 -2.72 13.75 -30.11
N ASP A 175 -2.09 14.92 -29.85
CA ASP A 175 -1.80 15.34 -28.48
C ASP A 175 -3.07 15.46 -27.61
N ASP A 176 -4.19 15.93 -28.17
CA ASP A 176 -5.47 15.97 -27.45
C ASP A 176 -5.98 14.57 -27.11
N GLN A 177 -5.84 13.60 -28.02
CA GLN A 177 -6.22 12.20 -27.75
C GLN A 177 -5.31 11.55 -26.72
N LEU A 178 -3.99 11.80 -26.77
CA LEU A 178 -3.05 11.33 -25.76
C LEU A 178 -3.35 11.90 -24.38
N LYS A 179 -3.74 13.18 -24.32
CA LYS A 179 -4.17 13.84 -23.08
C LYS A 179 -5.42 13.18 -22.50
N ASP A 180 -6.42 12.92 -23.32
CA ASP A 180 -7.66 12.25 -22.89
C ASP A 180 -7.37 10.84 -22.35
N GLU A 181 -6.50 10.08 -23.02
CA GLU A 181 -6.09 8.74 -22.55
C GLU A 181 -5.26 8.81 -21.27
N LEU A 182 -4.36 9.78 -21.12
CA LEU A 182 -3.64 10.01 -19.87
C LEU A 182 -4.62 10.28 -18.72
N PHE A 183 -5.62 11.13 -18.94
CA PHE A 183 -6.61 11.48 -17.91
C PHE A 183 -7.45 10.27 -17.51
N LYS A 184 -7.83 9.41 -18.47
CA LYS A 184 -8.52 8.16 -18.14
C LYS A 184 -7.65 7.25 -17.29
N LEU A 185 -6.38 7.04 -17.66
CA LEU A 185 -5.48 6.15 -16.93
C LEU A 185 -5.12 6.68 -15.53
N LEU A 186 -4.95 8.00 -15.37
CA LEU A 186 -4.80 8.64 -14.05
C LEU A 186 -6.02 8.41 -13.16
N GLN A 187 -7.24 8.49 -13.73
CA GLN A 187 -8.46 8.19 -12.98
C GLN A 187 -8.58 6.70 -12.66
N VAL A 188 -8.19 5.80 -13.58
CA VAL A 188 -8.18 4.36 -13.31
C VAL A 188 -7.22 4.03 -12.18
N SER A 189 -6.01 4.61 -12.16
CA SER A 189 -5.04 4.49 -11.06
C SER A 189 -5.62 5.03 -9.74
N LEU A 190 -6.17 6.25 -9.74
CA LEU A 190 -6.80 6.85 -8.55
C LEU A 190 -7.90 5.96 -7.93
N TRP A 191 -8.70 5.29 -8.77
CA TRP A 191 -9.84 4.49 -8.31
C TRP A 191 -9.55 2.99 -8.18
N GLY A 192 -8.32 2.54 -8.49
CA GLY A 192 -7.91 1.13 -8.41
C GLY A 192 -8.28 0.48 -7.07
N ASN A 193 -7.95 1.17 -5.97
CA ASN A 193 -8.25 0.75 -4.60
C ASN A 193 -9.73 0.59 -4.29
N LYS A 194 -10.58 1.49 -4.81
CA LYS A 194 -12.02 1.41 -4.59
C LYS A 194 -12.62 0.18 -5.26
N CYS A 195 -12.07 -0.21 -6.40
CA CYS A 195 -12.51 -1.37 -7.13
C CYS A 195 -12.09 -2.68 -6.43
N ASP A 196 -10.86 -2.76 -5.90
CA ASP A 196 -10.44 -3.89 -5.06
C ASP A 196 -11.35 -4.10 -3.84
N LEU A 197 -11.72 -3.03 -3.13
CA LEU A 197 -12.61 -3.11 -1.96
C LEU A 197 -14.06 -3.50 -2.33
N SER A 198 -14.55 -3.07 -3.50
CA SER A 198 -15.89 -3.43 -3.97
C SER A 198 -15.99 -4.89 -4.40
N ILE A 199 -14.88 -5.47 -4.86
CA ILE A 199 -14.78 -6.86 -5.32
C ILE A 199 -14.59 -7.81 -4.12
N SER A 200 -13.73 -7.44 -3.16
CA SER A 200 -13.39 -8.26 -1.98
C SER A 200 -14.42 -8.26 -0.85
N ALA A 201 -15.36 -7.31 -0.82
CA ALA A 201 -16.39 -7.22 0.23
C ALA A 201 -17.59 -8.19 0.06
N GLY A 202 -17.58 -9.07 -0.95
CA GLY A 202 -18.60 -10.11 -1.14
C GLY A 202 -20.03 -9.59 -1.38
N GLN A 203 -20.20 -8.27 -1.60
CA GLN A 203 -21.48 -7.75 -2.08
C GLN A 203 -21.59 -8.14 -3.56
N GLU A 204 -22.61 -8.94 -3.89
CA GLU A 204 -23.10 -9.10 -5.26
C GLU A 204 -23.63 -7.75 -5.78
N ASN A 205 -22.74 -6.80 -6.00
CA ASN A 205 -23.03 -5.70 -6.89
C ASN A 205 -22.76 -6.20 -8.30
N SER A 206 -23.74 -6.02 -9.17
CA SER A 206 -23.69 -6.21 -10.62
C SER A 206 -22.61 -5.36 -11.33
N GLN A 207 -21.65 -4.81 -10.59
CA GLN A 207 -20.48 -4.06 -11.01
C GLN A 207 -19.22 -4.95 -11.05
N LYS A 208 -19.32 -6.14 -11.65
CA LYS A 208 -18.18 -6.78 -12.35
C LYS A 208 -17.83 -5.99 -13.63
N SER A 209 -18.01 -4.68 -13.59
CA SER A 209 -17.89 -3.76 -14.71
C SER A 209 -16.56 -3.05 -14.58
N CYS A 210 -15.75 -3.17 -15.63
CA CYS A 210 -14.48 -2.48 -15.79
C CYS A 210 -14.55 -1.01 -15.32
N VAL A 211 -13.55 -0.55 -14.55
CA VAL A 211 -13.43 0.83 -14.03
C VAL A 211 -13.59 1.87 -15.14
N LEU A 212 -13.16 1.54 -16.36
CA LEU A 212 -13.31 2.37 -17.55
C LEU A 212 -14.75 2.77 -17.84
N GLY A 213 -15.72 1.91 -17.55
CA GLY A 213 -17.15 2.17 -17.78
C GLY A 213 -17.82 3.02 -16.71
N THR A 214 -17.14 3.28 -15.58
CA THR A 214 -17.68 4.04 -14.45
C THR A 214 -16.96 5.38 -14.22
N LEU A 215 -15.89 5.68 -14.95
CA LEU A 215 -15.09 6.90 -14.78
C LEU A 215 -15.93 8.18 -14.84
N GLU A 216 -16.86 8.29 -15.80
CA GLU A 216 -17.73 9.46 -15.93
C GLU A 216 -18.56 9.72 -14.66
N SER A 217 -19.01 8.65 -13.99
CA SER A 217 -19.77 8.76 -12.74
C SER A 217 -18.89 9.10 -11.52
N PHE A 218 -17.58 8.87 -11.62
CA PHE A 218 -16.61 9.16 -10.56
C PHE A 218 -15.96 10.53 -10.69
N LEU A 219 -15.95 11.13 -11.88
CA LEU A 219 -15.38 12.46 -12.11
C LEU A 219 -15.94 13.54 -11.14
N PRO A 220 -17.25 13.60 -10.82
CA PRO A 220 -17.78 14.56 -9.84
C PRO A 220 -17.31 14.31 -8.39
N LEU A 221 -16.73 13.15 -8.09
CA LEU A 221 -16.21 12.80 -6.77
C LEU A 221 -14.76 13.26 -6.57
N ILE A 222 -14.09 13.74 -7.62
CA ILE A 222 -12.74 14.30 -7.54
C ILE A 222 -12.85 15.75 -7.06
N LEU A 223 -12.54 15.98 -5.78
CA LEU A 223 -12.68 17.30 -5.14
C LEU A 223 -11.60 18.30 -5.60
N VAL A 224 -10.40 17.82 -5.91
CA VAL A 224 -9.27 18.58 -6.41
C VAL A 224 -8.67 17.83 -7.59
N ASN A 225 -8.60 18.47 -8.75
CA ASN A 225 -8.21 17.82 -10.00
C ASN A 225 -7.12 18.63 -10.71
N ASP A 226 -5.88 18.20 -10.54
CA ASP A 226 -4.69 18.81 -11.14
C ASP A 226 -4.14 18.01 -12.34
N MET A 227 -4.96 17.15 -12.97
CA MET A 227 -4.52 16.34 -14.11
C MET A 227 -4.01 17.21 -15.28
N GLU A 228 -4.57 18.40 -15.47
CA GLU A 228 -4.08 19.39 -16.45
C GLU A 228 -2.63 19.81 -16.20
N TYR A 229 -2.24 19.94 -14.94
CA TYR A 229 -0.86 20.25 -14.58
C TYR A 229 0.07 19.07 -14.91
N VAL A 230 -0.36 17.84 -14.64
CA VAL A 230 0.38 16.62 -15.01
C VAL A 230 0.60 16.55 -16.52
N TRP A 231 -0.44 16.81 -17.32
CA TRP A 231 -0.31 16.88 -18.77
C TRP A 231 0.65 18.00 -19.20
N SER A 232 0.50 19.20 -18.65
CA SER A 232 1.35 20.34 -18.99
C SER A 232 2.83 20.05 -18.75
N VAL A 233 3.18 19.46 -17.61
CA VAL A 233 4.57 19.12 -17.27
C VAL A 233 5.11 18.03 -18.20
N THR A 234 4.38 16.93 -18.37
CA THR A 234 4.83 15.78 -19.17
C THR A 234 4.93 16.10 -20.67
N SER A 235 3.95 16.82 -21.23
CA SER A 235 3.98 17.30 -22.61
C SER A 235 5.09 18.33 -22.85
N SER A 236 5.31 19.26 -21.91
CA SER A 236 6.41 20.23 -22.01
C SER A 236 7.77 19.55 -21.98
N CYS A 237 7.96 18.57 -21.09
CA CYS A 237 9.16 17.73 -21.07
C CYS A 237 9.33 17.01 -22.41
N LYS A 238 8.27 16.36 -22.92
CA LYS A 238 8.27 15.69 -24.23
C LYS A 238 8.72 16.60 -25.36
N ASN A 239 8.18 17.81 -25.44
CA ASN A 239 8.47 18.79 -26.49
C ASN A 239 9.84 19.45 -26.35
N ALA A 240 10.35 19.56 -25.12
CA ALA A 240 11.67 20.14 -24.85
C ALA A 240 12.83 19.19 -25.14
N ARG A 241 12.57 17.87 -25.32
CA ARG A 241 13.62 16.90 -25.65
C ARG A 241 14.16 17.14 -27.06
N ARG A 242 15.40 17.63 -27.11
CA ARG A 242 16.10 17.96 -28.37
C ARG A 242 16.91 16.78 -28.93
N ASN A 243 17.29 15.84 -28.06
CA ASN A 243 18.19 14.73 -28.35
C ASN A 243 17.71 13.48 -27.59
N GLU A 244 18.09 12.28 -28.04
CA GLU A 244 17.74 11.00 -27.40
C GLU A 244 18.25 10.89 -25.94
N ASP A 245 19.30 11.63 -25.57
CA ASP A 245 19.88 11.63 -24.21
C ASP A 245 19.07 12.41 -23.17
N SER A 246 18.03 13.15 -23.59
CA SER A 246 17.26 13.99 -22.67
C SER A 246 16.22 13.15 -21.92
N LEU A 247 16.48 12.86 -20.65
CA LEU A 247 15.63 12.01 -19.81
C LEU A 247 14.39 12.75 -19.28
N THR A 248 13.27 12.04 -19.23
CA THR A 248 12.05 12.43 -18.50
C THR A 248 11.68 11.29 -17.56
N ARG A 249 11.98 11.48 -16.28
CA ARG A 249 11.71 10.51 -15.22
C ARG A 249 10.36 10.75 -14.58
N VAL A 250 9.60 9.68 -14.40
CA VAL A 250 8.42 9.66 -13.53
C VAL A 250 8.67 8.67 -12.40
N ASP A 251 8.47 9.12 -11.16
CA ASP A 251 8.52 8.26 -9.98
C ASP A 251 7.10 7.96 -9.50
N ILE A 252 6.79 6.68 -9.34
CA ILE A 252 5.52 6.19 -8.78
C ILE A 252 5.82 5.57 -7.43
N VAL A 253 5.32 6.19 -6.36
CA VAL A 253 5.39 5.64 -5.00
C VAL A 253 4.16 4.78 -4.79
N LEU A 254 4.35 3.46 -4.82
CA LEU A 254 3.26 2.49 -4.83
C LEU A 254 2.58 2.38 -3.46
N ASP A 255 1.28 2.13 -3.51
CA ASP A 255 0.43 1.83 -2.36
C ASP A 255 0.15 0.32 -2.31
N ASN A 256 -1.00 -0.16 -2.79
CA ASN A 256 -1.43 -1.56 -2.70
C ASN A 256 -0.92 -2.46 -3.84
N ALA A 257 -0.87 -3.77 -3.55
CA ALA A 257 -0.74 -4.82 -4.55
C ALA A 257 -2.10 -5.04 -5.28
N GLY A 258 -2.22 -6.13 -6.05
CA GLY A 258 -3.51 -6.48 -6.66
C GLY A 258 -3.87 -5.62 -7.87
N PHE A 259 -5.13 -5.19 -7.97
CA PHE A 259 -5.60 -4.44 -9.15
C PHE A 259 -4.99 -3.04 -9.22
N GLU A 260 -4.85 -2.34 -8.09
CA GLU A 260 -4.20 -1.01 -8.06
C GLU A 260 -2.82 -1.06 -8.72
N LEU A 261 -1.97 -2.02 -8.36
CA LEU A 261 -0.66 -2.19 -9.01
C LEU A 261 -0.79 -2.35 -10.54
N VAL A 262 -1.75 -3.14 -11.02
CA VAL A 262 -1.98 -3.32 -12.47
C VAL A 262 -2.35 -1.99 -13.13
N THR A 263 -3.14 -1.15 -12.47
CA THR A 263 -3.49 0.17 -12.97
C THR A 263 -2.27 1.10 -13.08
N ASP A 264 -1.37 1.05 -12.09
CA ASP A 264 -0.13 1.84 -12.08
C ASP A 264 0.86 1.36 -13.14
N LEU A 265 0.95 0.06 -13.37
CA LEU A 265 1.76 -0.52 -14.45
C LEU A 265 1.22 -0.12 -15.82
N ALA A 266 -0.10 -0.13 -16.02
CA ALA A 266 -0.72 0.32 -17.26
C ALA A 266 -0.48 1.82 -17.51
N LEU A 267 -0.55 2.65 -16.46
CA LEU A 267 -0.20 4.07 -16.53
C LEU A 267 1.28 4.26 -16.89
N ALA A 268 2.18 3.51 -16.25
CA ALA A 268 3.62 3.59 -16.52
C ALA A 268 3.97 3.19 -17.96
N ASP A 269 3.41 2.09 -18.46
CA ASP A 269 3.60 1.66 -19.85
C ASP A 269 3.01 2.69 -20.82
N PHE A 270 1.83 3.27 -20.53
CA PHE A 270 1.30 4.37 -21.34
C PHE A 270 2.25 5.57 -21.39
N LEU A 271 2.81 5.99 -20.25
CA LEU A 271 3.75 7.11 -20.18
C LEU A 271 4.99 6.86 -21.04
N LEU A 272 5.51 5.63 -21.03
CA LEU A 272 6.66 5.23 -21.85
C LEU A 272 6.29 5.15 -23.34
N SER A 273 5.21 4.44 -23.66
CA SER A 273 4.74 4.19 -25.03
C SER A 273 4.31 5.49 -25.74
N SER A 274 3.69 6.43 -25.03
CA SER A 274 3.34 7.78 -25.54
C SER A 274 4.54 8.75 -25.59
N LYS A 275 5.69 8.30 -25.09
CA LYS A 275 6.90 9.08 -24.88
C LYS A 275 6.68 10.26 -23.91
N LEU A 276 5.65 10.25 -23.07
CA LEU A 276 5.51 11.26 -22.02
C LEU A 276 6.60 11.12 -20.95
N ALA A 277 7.11 9.91 -20.75
CA ALA A 277 8.30 9.59 -19.95
C ALA A 277 9.32 8.81 -20.79
N THR A 278 10.58 8.80 -20.35
CA THR A 278 11.63 7.92 -20.87
C THR A 278 12.03 6.85 -19.87
N GLU A 279 11.78 7.09 -18.58
CA GLU A 279 12.01 6.13 -17.50
C GLU A 279 10.92 6.27 -16.43
N VAL A 280 10.49 5.14 -15.87
CA VAL A 280 9.56 5.09 -14.74
C VAL A 280 10.23 4.32 -13.60
N HIS A 281 10.24 4.92 -12.41
CA HIS A 281 10.82 4.33 -11.21
C HIS A 281 9.70 4.02 -10.20
N PHE A 282 9.57 2.75 -9.84
CA PHE A 282 8.63 2.32 -8.81
C PHE A 282 9.31 2.26 -7.44
N HIS A 283 8.65 2.80 -6.42
CA HIS A 283 9.09 2.73 -5.02
C HIS A 283 8.11 1.88 -4.22
N VAL A 284 8.64 0.84 -3.56
CA VAL A 284 7.86 -0.22 -2.89
C VAL A 284 8.22 -0.30 -1.41
N LYS A 285 7.40 -0.99 -0.61
CA LYS A 285 7.68 -1.19 0.81
C LYS A 285 8.72 -2.30 0.99
N SER A 286 9.61 -2.15 1.98
CA SER A 286 10.70 -3.09 2.24
C SER A 286 10.29 -4.30 3.11
N ILE A 287 9.13 -4.25 3.74
CA ILE A 287 8.59 -5.25 4.66
C ILE A 287 7.07 -5.41 4.44
N PRO A 288 6.47 -6.54 4.90
CA PRO A 288 5.02 -6.70 5.05
C PRO A 288 4.35 -5.48 5.68
N TRP A 289 3.51 -4.81 4.90
CA TRP A 289 2.80 -3.59 5.28
C TRP A 289 1.41 -3.60 4.66
N GLU A 290 0.35 -3.68 5.47
CA GLU A 290 -1.05 -3.75 5.00
C GLU A 290 -1.28 -4.58 3.72
N GLU A 291 -1.92 -3.96 2.74
CA GLU A 291 -2.18 -4.46 1.40
C GLU A 291 -1.05 -4.01 0.43
N ASP A 292 -0.02 -3.33 0.95
CA ASP A 292 1.03 -2.71 0.17
C ASP A 292 1.91 -3.71 -0.59
N TYR A 293 2.41 -3.23 -1.73
CA TYR A 293 3.33 -3.98 -2.56
C TYR A 293 4.75 -4.04 -1.98
N ILE A 294 5.37 -5.22 -2.11
CA ILE A 294 6.71 -5.57 -1.59
C ILE A 294 7.45 -6.36 -2.68
N PRO A 295 8.79 -6.22 -2.82
CA PRO A 295 9.57 -6.87 -3.88
C PRO A 295 9.36 -8.38 -4.06
N LEU A 296 8.97 -9.11 -3.02
CA LEU A 296 8.70 -10.56 -3.08
C LEU A 296 7.53 -10.93 -4.01
N LEU A 297 6.68 -9.96 -4.39
CA LEU A 297 5.58 -10.12 -5.34
C LEU A 297 6.02 -10.00 -6.81
N LEU A 298 7.34 -9.96 -7.10
CA LEU A 298 7.87 -10.01 -8.47
C LEU A 298 7.37 -11.25 -9.25
N SER A 299 7.05 -12.35 -8.56
CA SER A 299 6.44 -13.53 -9.20
C SER A 299 5.03 -13.27 -9.75
N GLU A 300 4.28 -12.32 -9.19
CA GLU A 300 2.97 -11.92 -9.75
C GLU A 300 3.16 -11.15 -11.06
N LEU A 301 4.22 -10.35 -11.17
CA LEU A 301 4.59 -9.67 -12.42
C LEU A 301 4.99 -10.68 -13.50
N GLU A 302 5.66 -11.78 -13.17
CA GLU A 302 5.93 -12.86 -14.14
C GLU A 302 4.67 -13.55 -14.68
N ILE A 303 3.56 -13.54 -13.92
CA ILE A 303 2.26 -14.06 -14.35
C ILE A 303 1.54 -13.04 -15.24
N ILE A 304 1.65 -11.75 -14.94
CA ILE A 304 1.01 -10.67 -15.72
C ILE A 304 1.71 -10.45 -17.07
N PHE A 305 3.03 -10.64 -17.15
CA PHE A 305 3.83 -10.39 -18.35
C PHE A 305 4.16 -11.65 -19.19
N ARG A 306 3.56 -12.80 -18.90
CA ARG A 306 3.60 -14.01 -19.77
C ARG A 306 2.30 -14.19 -20.52
#